data_AF-A0A7C3W797-F1
#
_entry.id   AF-A0A7C3W797-F1
#
_cell.length_a   1.000
_cell.length_b   1.000
_cell.length_c   1.000
_cell.angle_alpha   90.00
_cell.angle_beta   90.00
_cell.angle_gamma   90.00
#
_symmetry.space_group_name_H-M   'P 1'
#
loop_
_entity.id
_entity.type
_entity.pdbx_description
1 polymer ?
#
loop_
_entity_poly.entity_id
_entity_poly.type
_entity_poly.pdbx_seq_one_letter_code
_entity_poly.pdbx_strand_id
1 'polypeptide(L)'
;ASGQGFGLHDELTVAGLECHVLAPTKLVRSRKHEKNKTDEKDADQILQLLRGHVLAGNSLPTCWVPDPQTRDDREIVRARLDVAEKVSEVKTQVQGLLKRHRLIRPERAGNGWTKKFRAWLEATSRDEQGAPGLRGTLASLLRQLKFLEEEVGRVEEELQRLLESPRYAAAVAELTKLQGVGLLTALVFLTEVGDVRRFGNRRQISAYLGLVPSCHESGACHDRKGHITRQGPSRVRRVLCQATWTAIRHEGPDQAAYQRIARKNPKHKKVAVVAAMRRLAVRMWHKAREAPTVASAFQGANGAEALAQARAAG
;
A
#
# COMPACT_ATOMS: atom_id res chain seq x y z
N ALA A 1 -7.34 2.21 -7.61
CA ALA A 1 -8.74 1.99 -7.99
C ALA A 1 -9.45 1.49 -6.73
N SER A 2 -10.65 1.98 -6.43
CA SER A 2 -11.38 1.69 -5.19
C SER A 2 -11.88 0.24 -5.06
N GLY A 3 -11.58 -0.66 -6.02
CA GLY A 3 -11.98 -2.08 -5.96
C GLY A 3 -13.48 -2.35 -6.06
N GLN A 4 -14.32 -1.31 -5.91
CA GLN A 4 -15.78 -1.36 -5.86
C GLN A 4 -16.43 -2.01 -7.09
N GLY A 5 -15.76 -2.06 -8.24
CA GLY A 5 -16.26 -2.72 -9.44
C GLY A 5 -15.93 -4.20 -9.58
N PHE A 6 -15.12 -4.78 -8.69
CA PHE A 6 -14.66 -6.18 -8.86
C PHE A 6 -15.73 -7.21 -8.50
N GLY A 7 -16.64 -6.92 -7.55
CA GLY A 7 -17.75 -7.83 -7.25
C GLY A 7 -18.70 -8.00 -8.43
N LEU A 8 -19.13 -6.89 -9.04
CA LEU A 8 -19.96 -6.91 -10.25
C LEU A 8 -19.26 -7.60 -11.42
N HIS A 9 -17.96 -7.36 -11.60
CA HIS A 9 -17.16 -8.06 -12.62
C HIS A 9 -17.25 -9.59 -12.46
N ASP A 10 -17.13 -10.08 -11.22
CA ASP A 10 -17.18 -11.51 -10.94
C ASP A 10 -18.57 -12.09 -11.22
N GLU A 11 -19.63 -11.39 -10.81
CA GLU A 11 -21.02 -11.81 -11.08
C GLU A 11 -21.31 -11.92 -12.58
N LEU A 12 -20.89 -10.92 -13.35
CA LEU A 12 -21.06 -10.93 -14.81
C LEU A 12 -20.23 -12.05 -15.45
N THR A 13 -19.00 -12.26 -14.98
CA THR A 13 -18.13 -13.33 -15.48
C THR A 13 -18.73 -14.72 -15.22
N VAL A 14 -19.29 -14.94 -14.01
CA VAL A 14 -19.99 -16.19 -13.66
C VAL A 14 -21.24 -16.39 -14.50
N ALA A 15 -21.94 -15.31 -14.86
CA ALA A 15 -23.08 -15.36 -15.78
C ALA A 15 -22.67 -15.60 -17.26
N GLY A 16 -21.39 -15.82 -17.54
CA GLY A 16 -20.87 -16.05 -18.91
C GLY A 16 -20.74 -14.78 -19.74
N LEU A 17 -20.84 -13.59 -19.11
CA LEU A 17 -20.70 -12.31 -19.79
C LEU A 17 -19.24 -11.85 -19.76
N GLU A 18 -18.74 -11.44 -20.92
CA GLU A 18 -17.43 -10.81 -21.02
C GLU A 18 -17.46 -9.44 -20.33
N CYS A 19 -16.70 -9.29 -19.23
CA CYS A 19 -16.66 -8.07 -18.44
C CYS A 19 -15.26 -7.46 -18.42
N HIS A 20 -15.15 -6.19 -18.81
CA HIS A 20 -13.89 -5.44 -18.81
C HIS A 20 -13.92 -4.32 -17.77
N VAL A 21 -12.98 -4.35 -16.80
CA VAL A 21 -12.84 -3.27 -15.82
C VAL A 21 -11.88 -2.20 -16.33
N LEU A 22 -12.40 -1.04 -16.71
CA LEU A 22 -11.58 0.07 -17.22
C LEU A 22 -10.80 0.78 -16.11
N ALA A 23 -9.56 1.17 -16.40
CA ALA A 23 -8.70 1.92 -15.49
C ALA A 23 -8.94 3.43 -15.66
N PRO A 24 -9.53 4.14 -14.68
CA PRO A 24 -9.88 5.55 -14.84
C PRO A 24 -8.69 6.45 -15.17
N THR A 25 -7.51 6.12 -14.64
CA THR A 25 -6.26 6.87 -14.89
C THR A 25 -5.71 6.72 -16.31
N LYS A 26 -6.19 5.74 -17.08
CA LYS A 26 -5.83 5.54 -18.48
C LYS A 26 -6.89 6.10 -19.44
N LEU A 27 -8.04 6.53 -18.92
CA LEU A 27 -9.08 7.15 -19.73
C LEU A 27 -8.63 8.56 -20.10
N VAL A 28 -8.47 8.81 -21.41
CA VAL A 28 -8.11 10.14 -21.92
C VAL A 28 -9.31 11.06 -21.69
N ARG A 29 -9.12 12.13 -20.91
CA ARG A 29 -10.16 13.14 -20.68
C ARG A 29 -9.69 14.48 -21.22
N SER A 30 -10.56 15.18 -21.95
CA SER A 30 -10.26 16.55 -22.34
C SER A 30 -10.45 17.48 -21.14
N ARG A 31 -9.70 18.59 -21.08
CA ARG A 31 -9.86 19.61 -20.01
C ARG A 31 -11.30 20.15 -19.90
N LYS A 32 -12.02 20.20 -21.02
CA LYS A 32 -13.44 20.62 -21.05
C LYS A 32 -14.33 19.54 -20.42
N HIS A 33 -14.01 18.28 -20.67
CA HIS A 33 -14.72 17.13 -20.11
C HIS A 33 -14.51 17.01 -18.59
N GLU A 34 -13.30 17.30 -18.10
CA GLU A 34 -13.01 17.32 -16.66
C GLU A 34 -13.84 18.37 -15.89
N LYS A 35 -14.07 19.54 -16.51
CA LYS A 35 -14.84 20.63 -15.88
C LYS A 35 -16.35 20.42 -15.90
N ASN A 36 -16.87 19.72 -16.92
CA ASN A 36 -18.31 19.54 -17.15
C ASN A 36 -18.72 18.07 -17.09
N LYS A 37 -18.23 17.36 -16.07
CA LYS A 37 -18.46 15.94 -15.85
C LYS A 37 -19.93 15.68 -15.48
N THR A 38 -20.59 14.81 -16.24
CA THR A 38 -21.93 14.28 -15.94
C THR A 38 -21.93 12.78 -16.18
N ASP A 39 -22.81 12.04 -15.49
CA ASP A 39 -22.87 10.57 -15.62
C ASP A 39 -23.20 10.14 -17.06
N GLU A 40 -24.07 10.88 -17.75
CA GLU A 40 -24.41 10.68 -19.16
C GLU A 40 -23.19 10.78 -20.09
N LYS A 41 -22.35 11.80 -19.90
CA LYS A 41 -21.15 11.99 -20.73
C LYS A 41 -20.07 10.95 -20.45
N ASP A 42 -19.93 10.53 -19.19
CA ASP A 42 -19.04 9.43 -18.82
C ASP A 42 -19.52 8.11 -19.46
N ALA A 43 -20.83 7.84 -19.48
CA ALA A 43 -21.41 6.67 -20.14
C ALA A 43 -21.17 6.69 -21.67
N ASP A 44 -21.43 7.83 -22.32
CA ASP A 44 -21.13 8.03 -23.74
C ASP A 44 -19.66 7.81 -24.06
N GLN A 45 -18.76 8.33 -23.21
CA GLN A 45 -17.33 8.12 -23.40
C GLN A 45 -16.94 6.64 -23.32
N ILE A 46 -17.50 5.90 -22.36
CA ILE A 46 -17.27 4.46 -22.23
C ILE A 46 -17.83 3.72 -23.45
N LEU A 47 -19.01 4.09 -23.94
CA LEU A 47 -19.61 3.52 -25.14
C LEU A 47 -18.72 3.72 -26.37
N GLN A 48 -18.15 4.92 -26.55
CA GLN A 48 -17.24 5.19 -27.68
C GLN A 48 -15.96 4.36 -27.61
N LEU A 49 -15.39 4.18 -26.41
CA LEU A 49 -14.23 3.30 -26.21
C LEU A 49 -14.57 1.85 -26.53
N LEU A 50 -15.73 1.37 -26.08
CA LEU A 50 -16.20 0.02 -26.36
C LEU A 50 -16.47 -0.19 -27.85
N ARG A 51 -17.13 0.76 -28.52
CA ARG A 51 -17.35 0.72 -29.98
C ARG A 51 -16.04 0.67 -30.74
N GLY A 52 -15.05 1.49 -30.35
CA GLY A 52 -13.71 1.44 -30.95
C GLY A 52 -13.01 0.10 -30.75
N HIS A 53 -13.20 -0.54 -29.60
CA HIS A 53 -12.68 -1.88 -29.35
C HIS A 53 -13.36 -2.93 -30.23
N VAL A 54 -14.70 -2.98 -30.23
CA VAL A 54 -15.47 -4.01 -30.94
C VAL A 54 -15.36 -3.86 -32.47
N LEU A 55 -15.41 -2.62 -32.98
CA LEU A 55 -15.46 -2.37 -34.43
C LEU A 55 -14.08 -2.26 -35.08
N ALA A 56 -13.07 -1.78 -34.35
CA ALA A 56 -11.74 -1.49 -34.89
C ALA A 56 -10.60 -2.26 -34.19
N GLY A 57 -10.90 -3.11 -33.21
CA GLY A 57 -9.88 -3.89 -32.49
C GLY A 57 -8.99 -3.05 -31.57
N ASN A 58 -9.38 -1.81 -31.25
CA ASN A 58 -8.59 -0.94 -30.37
C ASN A 58 -8.47 -1.55 -28.97
N SER A 59 -7.29 -1.48 -28.35
CA SER A 59 -7.12 -2.00 -26.99
C SER A 59 -7.96 -1.22 -25.97
N LEU A 60 -8.69 -1.92 -25.11
CA LEU A 60 -9.35 -1.29 -23.97
C LEU A 60 -8.34 -0.95 -22.87
N PRO A 61 -8.49 0.21 -22.20
CA PRO A 61 -7.62 0.61 -21.09
C PRO A 61 -7.98 -0.14 -19.80
N THR A 62 -7.92 -1.47 -19.80
CA THR A 62 -8.34 -2.29 -18.66
C THR A 62 -7.35 -2.23 -17.50
N CYS A 63 -7.87 -2.56 -16.30
CA CYS A 63 -7.08 -2.86 -15.13
C CYS A 63 -7.12 -4.35 -14.83
N TRP A 64 -6.06 -4.84 -14.20
CA TRP A 64 -6.00 -6.22 -13.73
C TRP A 64 -6.94 -6.40 -12.54
N VAL A 65 -7.85 -7.36 -12.64
CA VAL A 65 -8.75 -7.77 -11.57
C VAL A 65 -8.07 -8.90 -10.77
N PRO A 66 -7.75 -8.71 -9.49
CA PRO A 66 -7.21 -9.78 -8.65
C PRO A 66 -8.26 -10.87 -8.44
N ASP A 67 -7.82 -12.11 -8.22
CA ASP A 67 -8.71 -13.20 -7.77
C ASP A 67 -9.32 -12.89 -6.39
N PRO A 68 -10.47 -13.48 -6.04
CA PRO A 68 -11.15 -13.25 -4.77
C PRO A 68 -10.23 -13.45 -3.55
N GLN A 69 -9.41 -14.50 -3.55
CA GLN A 69 -8.49 -14.78 -2.46
C GLN A 69 -7.42 -13.67 -2.32
N THR A 70 -6.78 -13.21 -3.42
CA THR A 70 -5.86 -12.05 -3.34
C THR A 70 -6.56 -10.80 -2.78
N ARG A 71 -7.83 -10.58 -3.08
CA ARG A 71 -8.57 -9.43 -2.56
C ARG A 71 -8.79 -9.56 -1.05
N ASP A 72 -9.18 -10.73 -0.60
CA ASP A 72 -9.37 -11.04 0.83
C ASP A 72 -8.06 -10.92 1.61
N ASP A 73 -6.98 -11.53 1.09
CA ASP A 73 -5.64 -11.47 1.69
C ASP A 73 -5.13 -10.01 1.84
N ARG A 74 -5.52 -9.12 0.91
CA ARG A 74 -5.22 -7.68 1.03
C ARG A 74 -5.95 -7.03 2.18
N GLU A 75 -7.20 -7.39 2.45
CA GLU A 75 -7.99 -6.75 3.49
C GLU A 75 -7.38 -7.01 4.87
N ILE A 76 -6.88 -8.21 5.13
CA ILE A 76 -6.13 -8.53 6.37
C ILE A 76 -4.89 -7.63 6.50
N VAL A 77 -4.08 -7.55 5.44
CA VAL A 77 -2.85 -6.74 5.45
C VAL A 77 -3.15 -5.24 5.58
N ARG A 78 -4.21 -4.75 4.92
CA ARG A 78 -4.66 -3.36 4.98
C ARG A 78 -5.19 -3.02 6.36
N ALA A 79 -6.02 -3.88 6.95
CA ALA A 79 -6.53 -3.75 8.31
C ALA A 79 -5.37 -3.59 9.31
N ARG A 80 -4.32 -4.43 9.20
CA ARG A 80 -3.14 -4.32 10.06
C ARG A 80 -2.48 -2.95 9.96
N LEU A 81 -2.30 -2.43 8.75
CA LEU A 81 -1.71 -1.12 8.51
C LEU A 81 -2.59 0.02 9.04
N ASP A 82 -3.90 -0.09 8.86
CA ASP A 82 -4.88 0.93 9.28
C ASP A 82 -5.00 1.01 10.79
N VAL A 83 -5.04 -0.13 11.49
CA VAL A 83 -5.04 -0.13 12.96
C VAL A 83 -3.71 0.44 13.50
N ALA A 84 -2.56 0.13 12.88
CA ALA A 84 -1.28 0.75 13.26
C ALA A 84 -1.26 2.28 13.10
N GLU A 85 -1.87 2.77 12.02
CA GLU A 85 -1.99 4.20 11.74
C GLU A 85 -2.87 4.86 12.82
N LYS A 86 -4.03 4.26 13.14
CA LYS A 86 -4.91 4.72 14.23
C LYS A 86 -4.19 4.73 15.59
N VAL A 87 -3.40 3.70 15.92
CA VAL A 87 -2.57 3.70 17.15
C VAL A 87 -1.62 4.90 17.15
N SER A 88 -0.97 5.18 16.02
CA SER A 88 -0.02 6.30 15.89
C SER A 88 -0.72 7.67 15.99
N GLU A 89 -1.93 7.79 15.44
CA GLU A 89 -2.77 8.97 15.55
C GLU A 89 -3.15 9.26 17.00
N VAL A 90 -3.67 8.26 17.73
CA VAL A 90 -4.03 8.40 19.16
C VAL A 90 -2.80 8.76 19.99
N LYS A 91 -1.64 8.13 19.73
CA LYS A 91 -0.37 8.49 20.38
C LYS A 91 -0.01 9.95 20.15
N THR A 92 -0.18 10.44 18.92
CA THR A 92 0.08 11.84 18.55
C THR A 92 -0.92 12.78 19.24
N GLN A 93 -2.19 12.40 19.33
CA GLN A 93 -3.22 13.18 20.03
C GLN A 93 -2.91 13.31 21.52
N VAL A 94 -2.47 12.23 22.18
CA VAL A 94 -2.01 12.27 23.58
C VAL A 94 -0.84 13.25 23.72
N GLN A 95 0.18 13.16 22.87
CA GLN A 95 1.32 14.09 22.91
C GLN A 95 0.89 15.54 22.68
N GLY A 96 -0.04 15.80 21.76
CA GLY A 96 -0.61 17.11 21.51
C GLY A 96 -1.37 17.65 22.73
N LEU A 97 -2.16 16.80 23.40
CA LEU A 97 -2.89 17.15 24.61
C LEU A 97 -1.93 17.56 25.73
N LEU A 98 -0.89 16.77 26.00
CA LEU A 98 0.12 17.08 27.02
C LEU A 98 0.80 18.42 26.75
N LYS A 99 1.17 18.69 25.49
CA LYS A 99 1.78 19.96 25.08
C LYS A 99 0.86 21.16 25.31
N ARG A 100 -0.43 21.06 24.95
CA ARG A 100 -1.41 22.14 25.15
C ARG A 100 -1.57 22.52 26.63
N HIS A 101 -1.57 21.52 27.50
CA HIS A 101 -1.65 21.72 28.95
C HIS A 101 -0.28 21.96 29.62
N ARG A 102 0.79 22.14 28.83
CA ARG A 102 2.16 22.39 29.30
C ARG A 102 2.66 21.35 30.32
N LEU A 103 2.20 20.10 30.19
CA LEU A 103 2.63 19.02 31.06
C LEU A 103 4.00 18.53 30.65
N ILE A 104 4.94 18.61 31.59
CA ILE A 104 6.29 18.11 31.42
C ILE A 104 6.33 16.67 31.89
N ARG A 105 6.83 15.79 31.01
CA ARG A 105 7.08 14.39 31.36
C ARG A 105 8.12 14.33 32.48
N PRO A 106 7.82 13.73 33.64
CA PRO A 106 8.79 13.62 34.72
C PRO A 106 9.85 12.57 34.38
N GLU A 107 11.07 12.71 34.91
CA GLU A 107 12.18 11.78 34.61
C GLU A 107 11.84 10.33 34.95
N ARG A 108 11.13 10.11 36.07
CA ARG A 108 10.64 8.79 36.50
C ARG A 108 9.75 8.08 35.47
N ALA A 109 9.09 8.82 34.57
CA ALA A 109 8.24 8.25 33.53
C ALA A 109 9.06 7.65 32.38
N GLY A 110 10.37 7.92 32.31
CA GLY A 110 11.27 7.35 31.33
C GLY A 110 10.91 7.69 29.88
N ASN A 111 11.30 6.82 28.95
CA ASN A 111 11.01 6.99 27.53
C ASN A 111 9.50 6.86 27.22
N GLY A 112 9.06 7.55 26.16
CA GLY A 112 7.66 7.54 25.73
C GLY A 112 7.14 6.12 25.46
N TRP A 113 5.88 5.88 25.77
CA TRP A 113 5.18 4.60 25.56
C TRP A 113 5.79 3.37 26.26
N THR A 114 6.65 3.57 27.27
CA THR A 114 7.05 2.52 28.20
C THR A 114 5.94 2.23 29.22
N LYS A 115 6.06 1.13 29.99
CA LYS A 115 5.13 0.84 31.11
C LYS A 115 5.07 1.99 32.12
N LYS A 116 6.23 2.57 32.48
CA LYS A 116 6.34 3.73 33.39
C LYS A 116 5.64 4.97 32.82
N PHE A 117 5.81 5.24 31.52
CA PHE A 117 5.14 6.35 30.87
C PHE A 117 3.61 6.18 30.84
N ARG A 118 3.11 4.98 30.53
CA ARG A 118 1.66 4.68 30.56
C ARG A 118 1.09 4.85 31.97
N ALA A 119 1.76 4.34 33.00
CA ALA A 119 1.35 4.51 34.38
C ALA A 119 1.27 6.00 34.79
N TRP A 120 2.22 6.82 34.31
CA TRP A 120 2.17 8.27 34.52
C TRP A 120 0.97 8.93 33.82
N LEU A 121 0.67 8.55 32.57
CA LEU A 121 -0.51 9.05 31.86
C LEU A 121 -1.81 8.66 32.56
N GLU A 122 -1.91 7.42 33.04
CA GLU A 122 -3.06 6.93 33.80
C GLU A 122 -3.23 7.71 35.10
N ALA A 123 -2.15 7.93 35.85
CA ALA A 123 -2.18 8.75 37.06
C ALA A 123 -2.62 10.20 36.74
N THR A 124 -2.06 10.80 35.70
CA THR A 124 -2.44 12.16 35.24
C THR A 124 -3.89 12.24 34.81
N SER A 125 -4.46 11.16 34.26
CA SER A 125 -5.87 11.11 33.87
C SER A 125 -6.82 11.01 35.06
N ARG A 126 -6.32 10.61 36.25
CA ARG A 126 -7.10 10.43 37.48
C ARG A 126 -6.86 11.54 38.51
N ASP A 127 -5.77 12.28 38.39
CA ASP A 127 -5.38 13.40 39.25
C ASP A 127 -6.51 14.41 39.43
N GLU A 128 -7.17 14.41 40.59
CA GLU A 128 -8.34 15.28 40.86
C GLU A 128 -7.99 16.76 40.92
N GLN A 129 -6.73 17.11 41.12
CA GLN A 129 -6.26 18.49 41.09
C GLN A 129 -6.07 19.00 39.64
N GLY A 130 -6.08 18.13 38.64
CA GLY A 130 -5.94 18.46 37.23
C GLY A 130 -7.21 19.00 36.55
N ALA A 131 -7.03 19.77 35.46
CA ALA A 131 -8.15 20.33 34.70
C ALA A 131 -9.12 19.23 34.17
N PRO A 132 -10.44 19.31 34.42
CA PRO A 132 -11.39 18.25 34.06
C PRO A 132 -11.35 17.82 32.59
N GLY A 133 -11.24 18.79 31.67
CA GLY A 133 -11.15 18.52 30.23
C GLY A 133 -9.90 17.73 29.83
N LEU A 134 -8.75 18.01 30.44
CA LEU A 134 -7.51 17.25 30.25
C LEU A 134 -7.71 15.80 30.70
N ARG A 135 -8.22 15.60 31.92
CA ARG A 135 -8.41 14.28 32.52
C ARG A 135 -9.34 13.40 31.70
N GLY A 136 -10.53 13.92 31.38
CA GLY A 136 -11.53 13.19 30.59
C GLY A 136 -11.04 12.85 29.19
N THR A 137 -10.37 13.80 28.52
CA THR A 137 -9.80 13.56 27.19
C THR A 137 -8.68 12.54 27.24
N LEU A 138 -7.74 12.66 28.20
CA LEU A 138 -6.62 11.73 28.34
C LEU A 138 -7.12 10.32 28.66
N ALA A 139 -8.07 10.18 29.59
CA ALA A 139 -8.68 8.89 29.91
C ALA A 139 -9.37 8.25 28.69
N SER A 140 -10.08 9.05 27.88
CA SER A 140 -10.70 8.58 26.64
C SER A 140 -9.67 8.10 25.63
N LEU A 141 -8.62 8.88 25.39
CA LEU A 141 -7.53 8.52 24.48
C LEU A 141 -6.79 7.26 24.94
N LEU A 142 -6.57 7.08 26.25
CA LEU A 142 -5.94 5.87 26.79
C LEU A 142 -6.80 4.62 26.59
N ARG A 143 -8.14 4.72 26.75
CA ARG A 143 -9.06 3.62 26.44
C ARG A 143 -9.04 3.26 24.95
N GLN A 144 -9.09 4.26 24.07
CA GLN A 144 -8.99 4.04 22.63
C GLN A 144 -7.64 3.40 22.25
N LEU A 145 -6.55 3.89 22.83
CA LEU A 145 -5.22 3.33 22.59
C LEU A 145 -5.14 1.87 23.01
N LYS A 146 -5.65 1.53 24.20
CA LYS A 146 -5.67 0.16 24.69
C LYS A 146 -6.44 -0.76 23.74
N PHE A 147 -7.65 -0.37 23.36
CA PHE A 147 -8.48 -1.12 22.41
C PHE A 147 -7.75 -1.34 21.08
N LEU A 148 -7.17 -0.28 20.50
CA LEU A 148 -6.45 -0.38 19.23
C LEU A 148 -5.19 -1.24 19.33
N GLU A 149 -4.45 -1.19 20.46
CA GLU A 149 -3.28 -2.05 20.68
C GLU A 149 -3.68 -3.53 20.79
N GLU A 150 -4.86 -3.84 21.37
CA GLU A 150 -5.42 -5.20 21.39
C GLU A 150 -5.89 -5.65 20.00
N GLU A 151 -6.53 -4.76 19.22
CA GLU A 151 -6.91 -5.01 17.83
C GLU A 151 -5.68 -5.30 16.95
N VAL A 152 -4.55 -4.61 17.18
CA VAL A 152 -3.29 -4.94 16.49
C VAL A 152 -2.92 -6.39 16.73
N GLY A 153 -2.98 -6.88 17.98
CA GLY A 153 -2.68 -8.26 18.32
C GLY A 153 -3.59 -9.26 17.58
N ARG A 154 -4.91 -9.00 17.58
CA ARG A 154 -5.88 -9.84 16.85
C ARG A 154 -5.57 -9.95 15.36
N VAL A 155 -5.30 -8.81 14.70
CA VAL A 155 -5.00 -8.81 13.27
C VAL A 155 -3.60 -9.40 12.98
N GLU A 156 -2.66 -9.34 13.91
CA GLU A 156 -1.35 -10.00 13.77
C GLU A 156 -1.46 -11.53 13.75
N GLU A 157 -2.43 -12.12 14.45
CA GLU A 157 -2.70 -13.57 14.38
C GLU A 157 -3.18 -14.00 12.99
N GLU A 158 -4.06 -13.22 12.36
CA GLU A 158 -4.51 -13.42 10.97
C GLU A 158 -3.34 -13.25 9.98
N LEU A 159 -2.50 -12.24 10.21
CA LEU A 159 -1.31 -11.99 9.40
C LEU A 159 -0.32 -13.16 9.48
N GLN A 160 -0.14 -13.76 10.66
CA GLN A 160 0.75 -14.90 10.85
C GLN A 160 0.26 -16.11 10.05
N ARG A 161 -1.05 -16.37 10.04
CA ARG A 161 -1.65 -17.42 9.20
C ARG A 161 -1.39 -17.18 7.71
N LEU A 162 -1.50 -15.94 7.24
CA LEU A 162 -1.14 -15.59 5.86
C LEU A 162 0.34 -15.81 5.57
N LEU A 163 1.24 -15.44 6.50
CA LEU A 163 2.68 -15.63 6.35
C LEU A 163 3.07 -17.11 6.25
N GLU A 164 2.37 -17.99 6.95
CA GLU A 164 2.59 -19.45 6.95
C GLU A 164 1.88 -20.16 5.80
N SER A 165 0.92 -19.49 5.14
CA SER A 165 0.17 -20.07 4.04
C SER A 165 1.10 -20.50 2.88
N PRO A 166 0.80 -21.60 2.18
CA PRO A 166 1.57 -22.03 1.02
C PRO A 166 1.70 -20.93 -0.05
N ARG A 167 0.67 -20.09 -0.20
CA ARG A 167 0.63 -18.97 -1.17
C ARG A 167 1.74 -17.95 -0.97
N TYR A 168 2.14 -17.69 0.28
CA TYR A 168 3.06 -16.59 0.59
C TYR A 168 4.37 -17.04 1.26
N ALA A 169 4.39 -18.15 2.00
CA ALA A 169 5.51 -18.53 2.85
C ALA A 169 6.87 -18.55 2.12
N ALA A 170 6.97 -19.24 0.98
CA ALA A 170 8.21 -19.33 0.22
C ALA A 170 8.65 -17.97 -0.35
N ALA A 171 7.70 -17.19 -0.87
CA ALA A 171 7.97 -15.89 -1.45
C ALA A 171 8.42 -14.88 -0.38
N VAL A 172 7.76 -14.88 0.77
CA VAL A 172 8.13 -14.06 1.92
C VAL A 172 9.54 -14.42 2.39
N ALA A 173 9.84 -15.71 2.56
CA ALA A 173 11.16 -16.18 2.97
C ALA A 173 12.27 -15.70 2.01
N GLU A 174 12.03 -15.73 0.70
CA GLU A 174 12.96 -15.19 -0.29
C GLU A 174 13.12 -13.68 -0.21
N LEU A 175 12.01 -12.94 -0.07
CA LEU A 175 12.03 -11.49 0.00
C LEU A 175 12.73 -10.98 1.26
N THR A 176 12.56 -11.65 2.41
CA THR A 176 13.19 -11.26 3.67
C THR A 176 14.70 -11.44 3.70
N LYS A 177 15.29 -12.16 2.72
CA LYS A 177 16.74 -12.21 2.52
C LYS A 177 17.30 -10.89 2.01
N LEU A 178 16.46 -9.98 1.50
CA LEU A 178 16.89 -8.65 1.08
C LEU A 178 17.02 -7.72 2.29
N GLN A 179 18.15 -7.02 2.36
CA GLN A 179 18.39 -6.04 3.42
C GLN A 179 17.27 -5.00 3.50
N GLY A 180 16.76 -4.77 4.71
CA GLY A 180 15.67 -3.84 5.00
C GLY A 180 14.26 -4.37 4.72
N VAL A 181 14.10 -5.56 4.13
CA VAL A 181 12.79 -6.17 3.88
C VAL A 181 12.42 -7.10 5.05
N GLY A 182 11.44 -6.70 5.85
CA GLY A 182 10.83 -7.55 6.88
C GLY A 182 9.57 -8.27 6.39
N LEU A 183 9.04 -9.16 7.23
CA LEU A 183 7.85 -9.99 6.95
C LEU A 183 6.65 -9.15 6.44
N LEU A 184 6.28 -8.11 7.19
CA LEU A 184 5.18 -7.21 6.80
C LEU A 184 5.45 -6.50 5.47
N THR A 185 6.68 -6.04 5.23
CA THR A 185 7.05 -5.39 3.96
C THR A 185 6.92 -6.36 2.78
N ALA A 186 7.40 -7.60 2.95
CA ALA A 186 7.31 -8.65 1.95
C ALA A 186 5.84 -9.00 1.66
N LEU A 187 5.05 -9.22 2.70
CA LEU A 187 3.64 -9.58 2.57
C LEU A 187 2.82 -8.45 1.93
N VAL A 188 2.97 -7.20 2.37
CA VAL A 188 2.34 -6.02 1.74
C VAL A 188 2.70 -5.92 0.26
N PHE A 189 3.96 -6.18 -0.10
CA PHE A 189 4.38 -6.18 -1.49
C PHE A 189 3.68 -7.30 -2.27
N LEU A 190 3.68 -8.53 -1.78
CA LEU A 190 3.09 -9.68 -2.46
C LEU A 190 1.57 -9.56 -2.63
N THR A 191 0.84 -9.16 -1.58
CA THR A 191 -0.62 -9.04 -1.65
C THR A 191 -1.06 -7.89 -2.55
N GLU A 192 -0.47 -6.69 -2.43
CA GLU A 192 -0.84 -5.54 -3.26
C GLU A 192 -0.38 -5.70 -4.71
N VAL A 193 0.77 -6.33 -4.97
CA VAL A 193 1.24 -6.60 -6.33
C VAL A 193 0.42 -7.73 -6.98
N GLY A 194 0.04 -8.74 -6.20
CA GLY A 194 -0.65 -9.95 -6.69
C GLY A 194 0.27 -10.80 -7.55
N ASP A 195 -0.22 -11.30 -8.68
CA ASP A 195 0.61 -12.05 -9.62
C ASP A 195 1.76 -11.17 -10.15
N VAL A 196 2.98 -11.48 -9.74
CA VAL A 196 4.20 -10.75 -10.13
C VAL A 196 4.60 -11.00 -11.59
N ARG A 197 4.08 -12.05 -12.23
CA ARG A 197 4.41 -12.43 -13.62
C ARG A 197 3.69 -11.57 -14.65
N ARG A 198 2.60 -10.89 -14.26
CA ARG A 198 1.87 -9.94 -15.12
C ARG A 198 2.72 -8.76 -15.59
N PHE A 199 3.88 -8.55 -14.97
CA PHE A 199 4.86 -7.57 -15.39
C PHE A 199 5.91 -8.25 -16.27
N GLY A 200 6.02 -7.84 -17.53
CA GLY A 200 7.04 -8.34 -18.44
C GLY A 200 8.44 -7.74 -18.19
N ASN A 201 8.53 -6.57 -17.54
CA ASN A 201 9.81 -5.92 -17.31
C ASN A 201 9.85 -5.00 -16.07
N ARG A 202 11.07 -4.65 -15.67
CA ARG A 202 11.36 -3.75 -14.53
C ARG A 202 10.69 -2.37 -14.64
N ARG A 203 10.42 -1.87 -15.86
CA ARG A 203 9.79 -0.56 -16.07
C ARG A 203 8.30 -0.63 -15.72
N GLN A 204 7.61 -1.70 -16.09
CA GLN A 204 6.18 -1.89 -15.80
C GLN A 204 5.91 -1.97 -14.29
N ILE A 205 6.67 -2.77 -13.53
CA ILE A 205 6.51 -2.82 -12.06
C ILE A 205 6.85 -1.48 -11.40
N SER A 206 7.90 -0.79 -11.85
CA SER A 206 8.26 0.54 -11.34
C SER A 206 7.14 1.57 -11.60
N ALA A 207 6.49 1.50 -12.77
CA ALA A 207 5.40 2.37 -13.15
C ALA A 207 4.13 2.06 -12.33
N TYR A 208 3.81 0.78 -12.15
CA TYR A 208 2.69 0.34 -11.31
C TYR A 208 2.82 0.82 -9.86
N LEU A 209 4.03 0.78 -9.30
CA LEU A 209 4.30 1.29 -7.96
C LEU A 209 4.37 2.83 -7.89
N GLY A 210 4.33 3.52 -9.03
CA GLY A 210 4.41 4.97 -9.11
C GLY A 210 5.77 5.53 -8.73
N LEU A 211 6.85 4.76 -8.97
CA LEU A 211 8.25 5.10 -8.66
C LEU A 211 9.01 5.63 -9.89
N VAL A 212 8.29 5.92 -10.97
CA VAL A 212 8.82 6.54 -12.20
C VAL A 212 8.57 8.04 -12.18
N PRO A 213 9.49 8.87 -12.70
CA PRO A 213 9.26 10.30 -12.84
C PRO A 213 8.12 10.56 -13.83
N SER A 214 7.35 11.63 -13.61
CA SER A 214 6.44 12.18 -14.60
C SER A 214 7.25 12.85 -15.72
N CYS A 215 6.88 12.59 -16.97
CA CYS A 215 7.43 13.29 -18.13
C CYS A 215 6.37 14.26 -18.67
N HIS A 216 6.77 15.50 -18.95
CA HIS A 216 5.98 16.46 -19.72
C HIS A 216 6.80 16.80 -20.96
N GLU A 217 6.54 16.09 -22.05
CA GLU A 217 7.13 16.39 -23.35
C GLU A 217 6.13 17.21 -24.16
N SER A 218 6.40 18.51 -24.27
CA SER A 218 5.74 19.40 -25.21
C SER A 218 6.83 20.04 -26.06
N GLY A 219 6.91 19.68 -27.34
CA GLY A 219 7.68 20.31 -28.44
C GLY A 219 9.07 20.92 -28.14
N ALA A 220 10.09 20.46 -28.88
CA ALA A 220 11.46 21.02 -29.01
C ALA A 220 12.29 21.24 -27.72
N CYS A 221 11.73 21.11 -26.53
CA CYS A 221 12.42 21.35 -25.26
C CYS A 221 12.64 20.06 -24.47
N HIS A 222 13.87 19.91 -23.97
CA HIS A 222 14.45 18.76 -23.28
C HIS A 222 13.54 18.07 -22.24
N ASP A 223 13.71 16.74 -22.15
CA ASP A 223 13.18 15.74 -21.18
C ASP A 223 13.20 16.25 -19.71
N ARG A 224 12.24 17.12 -19.35
CA ARG A 224 12.11 17.66 -18.00
C ARG A 224 11.40 16.65 -17.10
N LYS A 225 12.19 15.81 -16.46
CA LYS A 225 11.73 14.84 -15.47
C LYS A 225 11.19 15.57 -14.23
N GLY A 226 9.92 15.36 -13.94
CA GLY A 226 9.22 15.90 -12.77
C GLY A 226 9.25 14.96 -11.55
N HIS A 227 8.28 15.14 -10.66
CA HIS A 227 8.10 14.29 -9.49
C HIS A 227 7.73 12.86 -9.88
N ILE A 228 7.86 11.90 -8.96
CA ILE A 228 7.30 10.57 -9.19
C ILE A 228 5.79 10.63 -9.41
N THR A 229 5.24 9.73 -10.23
CA THR A 229 3.81 9.75 -10.57
C THR A 229 2.90 9.42 -9.38
N ARG A 230 3.41 8.70 -8.37
CA ARG A 230 2.63 8.22 -7.20
C ARG A 230 1.38 7.40 -7.58
N GLN A 231 1.31 6.88 -8.80
CA GLN A 231 0.25 5.98 -9.25
C GLN A 231 0.34 4.62 -8.53
N GLY A 232 -0.78 3.90 -8.45
CA GLY A 232 -0.85 2.60 -7.80
C GLY A 232 -0.74 2.64 -6.27
N PRO A 233 -0.42 1.50 -5.62
CA PRO A 233 -0.65 1.30 -4.18
C PRO A 233 0.29 2.15 -3.31
N SER A 234 -0.29 3.12 -2.60
CA SER A 234 0.43 4.01 -1.68
C SER A 234 1.04 3.26 -0.49
N ARG A 235 0.36 2.22 -0.01
CA ARG A 235 0.83 1.35 1.09
C ARG A 235 2.15 0.66 0.75
N VAL A 236 2.28 0.12 -0.47
CA VAL A 236 3.54 -0.49 -0.95
C VAL A 236 4.67 0.54 -0.98
N ARG A 237 4.41 1.76 -1.49
CA ARG A 237 5.42 2.83 -1.45
C ARG A 237 5.83 3.21 -0.03
N ARG A 238 4.88 3.25 0.91
CA ARG A 238 5.13 3.55 2.33
C ARG A 238 6.08 2.51 2.93
N VAL A 239 5.79 1.22 2.80
CA VAL A 239 6.64 0.15 3.33
C VAL A 239 7.99 0.07 2.62
N LEU A 240 8.03 0.28 1.29
CA LEU A 240 9.29 0.32 0.54
C LEU A 240 10.18 1.47 0.99
N CYS A 241 9.61 2.63 1.33
CA CYS A 241 10.38 3.76 1.84
C CYS A 241 11.07 3.40 3.16
N GLN A 242 10.32 2.80 4.10
CA GLN A 242 10.86 2.34 5.38
C GLN A 242 11.93 1.25 5.20
N ALA A 243 11.66 0.28 4.34
CA ALA A 243 12.60 -0.78 4.01
C ALA A 243 13.89 -0.22 3.40
N THR A 244 13.76 0.77 2.50
CA THR A 244 14.91 1.42 1.85
C THR A 244 15.78 2.16 2.85
N TRP A 245 15.19 2.88 3.81
CA TRP A 245 15.97 3.55 4.87
C TRP A 245 16.83 2.57 5.67
N THR A 246 16.34 1.34 5.87
CA THR A 246 17.15 0.28 6.47
C THR A 246 18.17 -0.26 5.49
N ALA A 247 17.77 -0.60 4.26
CA ALA A 247 18.65 -1.16 3.24
C ALA A 247 19.89 -0.29 2.95
N ILE A 248 19.75 1.04 2.89
CA ILE A 248 20.86 1.95 2.58
C ILE A 248 21.88 2.10 3.72
N ARG A 249 21.58 1.61 4.93
CA ARG A 249 22.53 1.59 6.05
C ARG A 249 23.54 0.46 5.94
N HIS A 250 23.23 -0.57 5.15
CA HIS A 250 24.10 -1.72 4.93
C HIS A 250 24.82 -1.60 3.59
N GLU A 251 26.01 -2.17 3.51
CA GLU A 251 26.76 -2.23 2.26
C GLU A 251 26.01 -3.06 1.23
N GLY A 252 25.89 -2.54 0.01
CA GLY A 252 25.17 -3.23 -1.05
C GLY A 252 24.63 -2.33 -2.16
N PRO A 253 23.84 -2.92 -3.08
CA PRO A 253 23.43 -2.25 -4.32
C PRO A 253 22.47 -1.07 -4.10
N ASP A 254 21.72 -1.05 -3.00
CA ASP A 254 20.79 0.04 -2.68
C ASP A 254 21.53 1.23 -2.07
N GLN A 255 22.47 0.97 -1.16
CA GLN A 255 23.37 1.99 -0.62
C GLN A 255 24.21 2.63 -1.74
N ALA A 256 24.80 1.84 -2.63
CA ALA A 256 25.56 2.36 -3.77
C ALA A 256 24.71 3.27 -4.67
N ALA A 257 23.47 2.89 -4.94
CA ALA A 257 22.55 3.70 -5.73
C ALA A 257 22.16 5.02 -5.04
N TYR A 258 21.92 4.97 -3.72
CA TYR A 258 21.66 6.15 -2.91
C TYR A 258 22.88 7.09 -2.92
N GLN A 259 24.07 6.58 -2.58
CA GLN A 259 25.29 7.38 -2.49
C GLN A 259 25.66 8.02 -3.84
N ARG A 260 25.49 7.31 -4.95
CA ARG A 260 25.77 7.85 -6.30
C ARG A 260 24.98 9.13 -6.61
N ILE A 261 23.77 9.28 -6.07
CA ILE A 261 22.93 10.46 -6.28
C ILE A 261 23.16 11.48 -5.17
N ALA A 262 23.20 11.03 -3.91
CA ALA A 262 23.36 11.90 -2.75
C ALA A 262 24.70 12.64 -2.74
N ARG A 263 25.78 12.02 -3.22
CA ARG A 263 27.11 12.64 -3.33
C ARG A 263 27.16 13.76 -4.38
N LYS A 264 26.33 13.71 -5.42
CA LYS A 264 26.30 14.74 -6.47
C LYS A 264 25.66 16.05 -5.97
N ASN A 265 24.63 15.95 -5.12
CA ASN A 265 23.99 17.11 -4.54
C ASN A 265 23.30 16.73 -3.21
N PRO A 266 23.65 17.37 -2.08
CA PRO A 266 23.00 17.13 -0.79
C PRO A 266 21.49 17.36 -0.79
N LYS A 267 20.96 18.21 -1.69
CA LYS A 267 19.51 18.45 -1.85
C LYS A 267 18.79 17.26 -2.49
N HIS A 268 19.51 16.32 -3.10
CA HIS A 268 18.94 15.16 -3.79
C HIS A 268 18.74 13.93 -2.90
N LYS A 269 18.87 14.03 -1.57
CA LYS A 269 18.65 12.89 -0.65
C LYS A 269 17.31 12.19 -0.88
N LYS A 270 16.21 12.94 -1.04
CA LYS A 270 14.88 12.35 -1.32
C LYS A 270 14.84 11.63 -2.69
N VAL A 271 15.49 12.20 -3.70
CA VAL A 271 15.60 11.58 -5.03
C VAL A 271 16.44 10.30 -4.97
N ALA A 272 17.53 10.33 -4.19
CA ALA A 272 18.40 9.18 -3.96
C ALA A 272 17.64 8.04 -3.26
N VAL A 273 16.82 8.34 -2.25
CA VAL A 273 15.95 7.35 -1.60
C VAL A 273 14.97 6.76 -2.60
N VAL A 274 14.28 7.57 -3.41
CA VAL A 274 13.35 7.06 -4.43
C VAL A 274 14.06 6.17 -5.45
N ALA A 275 15.28 6.51 -5.86
CA ALA A 275 16.06 5.68 -6.77
C ALA A 275 16.45 4.33 -6.13
N ALA A 276 16.82 4.33 -4.84
CA ALA A 276 17.07 3.11 -4.08
C ALA A 276 15.79 2.29 -3.88
N MET A 277 14.66 2.93 -3.55
CA MET A 277 13.33 2.29 -3.45
C MET A 277 12.96 1.58 -4.75
N ARG A 278 13.15 2.23 -5.89
CA ARG A 278 12.87 1.64 -7.21
C ARG A 278 13.73 0.40 -7.45
N ARG A 279 15.01 0.44 -7.08
CA ARG A 279 15.91 -0.72 -7.20
C ARG A 279 15.50 -1.85 -6.26
N LEU A 280 15.23 -1.55 -4.99
CA LEU A 280 14.73 -2.52 -4.01
C LEU A 280 13.45 -3.20 -4.51
N ALA A 281 12.47 -2.43 -4.98
CA ALA A 281 11.22 -2.96 -5.54
C ALA A 281 11.45 -3.89 -6.74
N VAL A 282 12.40 -3.56 -7.62
CA VAL A 282 12.76 -4.43 -8.76
C VAL A 282 13.44 -5.71 -8.28
N ARG A 283 14.32 -5.65 -7.26
CA ARG A 283 14.94 -6.85 -6.66
C ARG A 283 13.90 -7.74 -5.98
N MET A 284 12.97 -7.14 -5.24
CA MET A 284 11.83 -7.86 -4.65
C MET A 284 11.01 -8.54 -5.74
N TRP A 285 10.68 -7.83 -6.83
CA TRP A 285 9.96 -8.41 -7.96
C TRP A 285 10.70 -9.59 -8.61
N HIS A 286 12.01 -9.52 -8.83
CA HIS A 286 12.80 -10.64 -9.36
C HIS A 286 12.77 -11.85 -8.42
N LYS A 287 13.05 -11.64 -7.13
CA LYS A 287 13.02 -12.72 -6.14
C LYS A 287 11.65 -13.36 -5.99
N ALA A 288 10.59 -12.56 -6.01
CA ALA A 288 9.22 -13.08 -5.95
C ALA A 288 8.86 -13.93 -7.18
N ARG A 289 9.42 -13.63 -8.36
CA ARG A 289 9.23 -14.44 -9.58
C ARG A 289 9.97 -15.77 -9.54
N GLU A 290 11.12 -15.81 -8.88
CA GLU A 290 11.95 -17.01 -8.74
C GLU A 290 11.46 -17.92 -7.60
N ALA A 291 10.59 -17.41 -6.71
CA ALA A 291 10.06 -18.17 -5.59
C ALA A 291 9.12 -19.31 -6.07
N PRO A 292 9.32 -20.55 -5.58
CA PRO A 292 8.68 -21.75 -6.13
C PRO A 292 7.14 -21.75 -6.07
N THR A 293 6.53 -21.04 -5.11
CA THR A 293 5.08 -21.12 -4.88
C THR A 293 4.26 -19.99 -5.52
N VAL A 294 4.90 -18.89 -5.92
CA VAL A 294 4.19 -17.78 -6.61
C VAL A 294 3.75 -18.20 -8.01
N ALA A 295 4.44 -19.17 -8.61
CA ALA A 295 4.11 -19.71 -9.92
C ALA A 295 2.76 -20.46 -9.93
N SER A 296 2.47 -21.30 -8.92
CA SER A 296 1.20 -22.05 -8.87
C SER A 296 0.08 -21.33 -8.14
N ALA A 297 0.38 -20.51 -7.11
CA ALA A 297 -0.66 -19.97 -6.23
C ALA A 297 -1.51 -18.84 -6.83
N PHE A 298 -1.05 -18.20 -7.90
CA PHE A 298 -1.84 -17.24 -8.70
C PHE A 298 -2.31 -17.85 -10.03
N GLN A 299 -1.96 -19.11 -10.30
CA GLN A 299 -2.48 -19.92 -11.41
C GLN A 299 -3.53 -20.88 -10.85
N GLY A 300 -4.75 -20.40 -10.62
CA GLY A 300 -5.81 -21.21 -10.02
C GLY A 300 -7.18 -20.88 -10.58
N ALA A 301 -7.64 -21.78 -11.46
CA ALA A 301 -8.98 -21.95 -12.02
C ALA A 301 -9.48 -20.87 -12.98
N ASN A 302 -10.18 -21.31 -14.03
CA ASN A 302 -11.15 -20.50 -14.75
C ASN A 302 -11.90 -19.67 -13.70
N GLY A 303 -11.90 -18.34 -13.81
CA GLY A 303 -12.46 -17.47 -12.76
C GLY A 303 -13.84 -17.92 -12.28
N ALA A 304 -14.62 -18.54 -13.18
CA ALA A 304 -15.90 -19.19 -12.89
C ALA A 304 -15.87 -20.33 -11.85
N GLU A 305 -14.88 -21.24 -11.87
CA GLU A 305 -14.83 -22.41 -10.97
C GLU A 305 -14.41 -22.03 -9.54
N ALA A 306 -13.41 -21.15 -9.38
CA ALA A 306 -13.00 -20.65 -8.06
C ALA A 306 -14.09 -19.76 -7.43
N LEU A 307 -14.80 -18.96 -8.25
CA LEU A 307 -15.95 -18.15 -7.80
C LEU A 307 -17.15 -19.03 -7.40
N ALA A 308 -17.40 -20.13 -8.11
CA ALA A 308 -18.46 -21.08 -7.77
C ALA A 308 -18.18 -21.83 -6.46
N GLN A 309 -16.92 -22.25 -6.22
CA GLN A 309 -16.52 -22.90 -4.97
C GLN A 309 -16.56 -21.96 -3.77
N ALA A 310 -16.17 -20.70 -3.92
CA ALA A 310 -16.24 -19.71 -2.85
C ALA A 310 -17.68 -19.40 -2.42
N ARG A 311 -18.65 -19.44 -3.34
CA ARG A 311 -20.09 -19.27 -3.05
C ARG A 311 -20.75 -20.48 -2.38
N ALA A 312 -20.20 -21.68 -2.55
CA ALA A 312 -20.74 -22.88 -1.90
C ALA A 312 -20.28 -23.02 -0.44
N ALA A 313 -19.25 -22.25 -0.03
CA ALA A 313 -18.64 -22.32 1.29
C ALA A 313 -19.08 -21.20 2.27
N GLY A 314 -19.92 -20.26 1.82
CA GLY A 314 -20.49 -19.18 2.64
C GLY A 314 -22.01 -19.17 2.57
#